data_AF-A0A6A6UV28-F1
#
_entry.id   AF-A0A6A6UV28-F1
#
_cell.length_a   1.000
_cell.length_b   1.000
_cell.length_c   1.000
_cell.angle_alpha   90.00
_cell.angle_beta   90.00
_cell.angle_gamma   90.00
#
_symmetry.space_group_name_H-M   'P 1'
#
loop_
_entity.id
_entity.type
_entity.pdbx_description
1 polymer ?
#
loop_
_entity_poly.entity_id
_entity_poly.type
_entity_poly.pdbx_seq_one_letter_code
_entity_poly.pdbx_strand_id
1 'polypeptide(L)'
;MSKKTFPIILQGQSDWKLWIFVVKQIAESGDVWEYINPENTHHPLHKPEKPSRPTANTTHITKTIHQDLLYHIKDKDSVYDQLKTLRNLYSPTTADQEYRVQRAYQSAKTLHARRSNVEDWCNTFLTAYHRVKQLNLPEIHGFRPHKDLVRAIKQVEPAFAANISLEIFKAEEIWNSNRTLPIPNEAQLPTILADFLRFYRTTQSRNVNIHGGAFGATLNGKESAYDKKRARNDAKPSKPCLCGDTHFWGQCPYIDTS
;
A
#
# COMPACT_ATOMS: atom_id res chain seq x y z
N MET A 1 6.40 28.53 -17.24
CA MET A 1 5.97 29.94 -17.32
C MET A 1 4.67 29.99 -18.10
N SER A 2 3.56 30.33 -17.43
CA SER A 2 2.23 30.35 -18.06
C SER A 2 2.10 31.61 -18.91
N LYS A 3 2.06 31.47 -20.24
CA LYS A 3 1.80 32.60 -21.15
C LYS A 3 0.30 32.91 -21.07
N LYS A 4 -0.07 33.99 -20.36
CA LYS A 4 -1.41 34.58 -20.45
C LYS A 4 -1.63 35.05 -21.90
N THR A 5 -2.35 34.28 -22.69
CA THR A 5 -2.85 34.68 -24.01
C THR A 5 -4.11 35.52 -23.80
N PHE A 6 -4.00 36.84 -23.99
CA PHE A 6 -5.19 37.69 -24.05
C PHE A 6 -5.98 37.35 -25.33
N PRO A 7 -7.32 37.19 -25.26
CA PRO A 7 -8.11 36.98 -26.45
C PRO A 7 -8.06 38.25 -27.30
N ILE A 8 -7.47 38.16 -28.49
CA ILE A 8 -7.53 39.24 -29.49
C ILE A 8 -8.98 39.24 -30.00
N ILE A 9 -9.71 40.33 -29.73
CA ILE A 9 -11.09 40.53 -30.15
C ILE A 9 -11.07 41.45 -31.37
N LEU A 10 -11.72 41.03 -32.46
CA LEU A 10 -11.84 41.82 -33.68
C LEU A 10 -12.83 42.98 -33.45
N GLN A 11 -12.34 44.20 -33.18
CA GLN A 11 -13.18 45.39 -32.99
C GLN A 11 -13.10 46.36 -34.17
N GLY A 12 -12.00 46.34 -34.93
CA GLY A 12 -11.83 47.14 -36.13
C GLY A 12 -10.76 46.63 -37.09
N GLN A 13 -10.53 47.38 -38.17
CA GLN A 13 -9.60 47.01 -39.24
C GLN A 13 -8.15 46.84 -38.76
N SER A 14 -7.75 47.59 -37.73
CA SER A 14 -6.43 47.47 -37.08
C SER A 14 -6.17 46.07 -36.52
N ASP A 15 -7.22 45.37 -36.11
CA ASP A 15 -7.12 44.11 -35.37
C ASP A 15 -7.12 42.90 -36.32
N TRP A 16 -7.53 43.10 -37.58
CA TRP A 16 -7.68 42.04 -38.58
C TRP A 16 -6.44 41.17 -38.72
N LYS A 17 -5.26 41.79 -38.88
CA LYS A 17 -4.00 41.07 -39.11
C LYS A 17 -3.61 40.19 -37.93
N LEU A 18 -3.77 40.70 -36.71
CA LEU A 18 -3.43 39.97 -35.48
C LEU A 18 -4.46 38.87 -35.19
N TRP A 19 -5.74 39.18 -35.40
CA TRP A 19 -6.83 38.24 -35.21
C TRP A 19 -6.74 37.05 -36.18
N ILE A 20 -6.61 37.31 -37.48
CA ILE A 20 -6.53 36.24 -38.49
C ILE A 20 -5.26 35.40 -38.31
N PHE A 21 -4.17 36.00 -37.81
CA PHE A 21 -2.96 35.26 -37.47
C PHE A 21 -3.18 34.28 -36.32
N VAL A 22 -3.88 34.68 -35.25
CA VAL A 22 -4.24 33.78 -34.15
C VAL A 22 -5.15 32.66 -34.64
N VAL A 23 -6.17 32.99 -35.43
CA VAL A 23 -7.08 31.99 -36.02
C VAL A 23 -6.29 31.02 -36.90
N LYS A 24 -5.35 31.53 -37.71
CA LYS A 24 -4.45 30.71 -38.54
C LYS A 24 -3.62 29.75 -37.70
N GLN A 25 -2.99 30.21 -36.63
CA GLN A 25 -2.16 29.35 -35.77
C GLN A 25 -2.98 28.25 -35.09
N ILE A 26 -4.19 28.57 -34.62
CA ILE A 26 -5.10 27.58 -34.03
C ILE A 26 -5.52 26.57 -35.11
N ALA A 27 -5.86 27.04 -36.30
CA ALA A 27 -6.30 26.20 -37.40
C ALA A 27 -5.18 25.33 -37.98
N GLU A 28 -3.93 25.81 -38.03
CA GLU A 28 -2.76 25.02 -38.39
C GLU A 28 -2.48 23.94 -37.33
N SER A 29 -2.67 24.24 -36.04
CA SER A 29 -2.55 23.23 -34.97
C SER A 29 -3.62 22.13 -35.05
N GLY A 30 -4.79 22.48 -35.61
CA GLY A 30 -5.89 21.55 -35.87
C GLY A 30 -5.87 20.95 -37.28
N ASP A 31 -4.86 21.26 -38.10
CA ASP A 31 -4.74 20.85 -39.51
C ASP A 31 -5.98 21.16 -40.38
N VAL A 32 -6.62 22.31 -40.10
CA VAL A 32 -7.87 22.76 -40.76
C VAL A 32 -7.74 24.10 -41.48
N TRP A 33 -6.57 24.76 -41.40
CA TRP A 33 -6.40 26.10 -42.01
C TRP A 33 -6.68 26.11 -43.51
N GLU A 34 -6.33 25.05 -44.22
CA GLU A 34 -6.58 24.90 -45.66
C GLU A 34 -8.08 25.04 -46.03
N TYR A 35 -8.98 24.69 -45.11
CA TYR A 35 -10.44 24.72 -45.31
C TYR A 35 -11.09 26.05 -44.92
N ILE A 36 -10.45 26.85 -44.07
CA ILE A 36 -11.04 28.09 -43.51
C ILE A 36 -10.28 29.35 -43.93
N ASN A 37 -9.24 29.21 -44.75
CA ASN A 37 -8.43 30.33 -45.23
C ASN A 37 -9.28 31.26 -46.14
N PRO A 38 -9.58 32.50 -45.71
CA PRO A 38 -10.45 33.41 -46.46
C PRO A 38 -9.84 33.89 -47.79
N GLU A 39 -8.52 33.74 -47.97
CA GLU A 39 -7.81 34.13 -49.20
C GLU A 39 -7.85 33.04 -50.28
N ASN A 40 -8.34 31.84 -49.96
CA ASN A 40 -8.38 30.73 -50.91
C ASN A 40 -9.67 30.80 -51.74
N THR A 41 -9.55 31.13 -53.02
CA THR A 41 -10.70 31.27 -53.94
C THR A 41 -11.31 29.94 -54.38
N HIS A 42 -10.61 28.82 -54.16
CA HIS A 42 -11.12 27.47 -54.43
C HIS A 42 -11.17 26.65 -53.14
N HIS A 43 -12.33 26.07 -52.85
CA HIS A 43 -12.56 25.14 -51.74
C HIS A 43 -12.50 23.68 -52.26
N PRO A 44 -11.32 23.04 -52.38
CA PRO A 44 -11.27 21.60 -52.57
C PRO A 44 -11.55 20.94 -51.21
N LEU A 45 -12.80 20.54 -50.97
CA LEU A 45 -13.16 19.76 -49.78
C LEU A 45 -12.54 18.36 -49.90
N HIS A 46 -11.31 18.19 -49.41
CA HIS A 46 -10.76 16.86 -49.18
C HIS A 46 -11.54 16.18 -48.06
N LYS A 47 -12.15 15.03 -48.38
CA LYS A 47 -12.91 14.24 -47.42
C LYS A 47 -11.93 13.72 -46.35
N PRO A 48 -12.18 13.95 -45.04
CA PRO A 48 -11.27 13.50 -43.99
C PRO A 48 -11.09 11.98 -44.04
N GLU A 49 -9.84 11.53 -43.92
CA GLU A 49 -9.52 10.13 -43.88
C GLU A 49 -10.08 9.51 -42.60
N LYS A 50 -10.81 8.39 -42.74
CA LYS A 50 -11.44 7.72 -41.61
C LYS A 50 -10.34 7.27 -40.65
N PRO A 51 -10.40 7.62 -39.35
CA PRO A 51 -9.37 7.21 -38.40
C PRO A 51 -9.18 5.70 -38.42
N SER A 52 -7.93 5.26 -38.53
CA SER A 52 -7.58 3.84 -38.47
C SER A 52 -7.93 3.29 -37.10
N ARG A 53 -8.60 2.13 -37.06
CA ARG A 53 -8.95 1.47 -35.80
C ARG A 53 -7.66 1.22 -34.99
N PRO A 54 -7.56 1.67 -33.73
CA PRO A 54 -6.38 1.41 -32.92
C PRO A 54 -6.18 -0.10 -32.79
N THR A 55 -4.98 -0.57 -33.14
CA THR A 55 -4.60 -1.97 -32.97
C THR A 55 -4.36 -2.22 -31.48
N ALA A 56 -5.05 -3.19 -30.90
CA ALA A 56 -4.87 -3.52 -29.50
C ALA A 56 -3.47 -4.13 -29.29
N ASN A 57 -2.58 -3.39 -28.62
CA ASN A 57 -1.21 -3.85 -28.33
C ASN A 57 -1.23 -4.97 -27.27
N THR A 58 -1.05 -6.22 -27.72
CA THR A 58 -0.98 -7.44 -26.91
C THR A 58 0.28 -7.52 -26.02
N THR A 59 1.28 -6.69 -26.31
CA THR A 59 2.61 -6.69 -25.66
C THR A 59 2.58 -6.34 -24.18
N HIS A 60 1.59 -5.58 -23.70
CA HIS A 60 1.48 -5.28 -22.27
C HIS A 60 0.96 -6.48 -21.48
N ILE A 61 -0.06 -7.18 -21.99
CA ILE A 61 -0.69 -8.31 -21.29
C ILE A 61 0.32 -9.41 -21.05
N THR A 62 1.07 -9.81 -22.08
CA THR A 62 2.04 -10.92 -22.00
C THR A 62 3.23 -10.63 -21.07
N LYS A 63 3.57 -9.36 -20.84
CA LYS A 63 4.64 -8.96 -19.91
C LYS A 63 4.19 -8.87 -18.45
N THR A 64 2.90 -8.68 -18.22
CA THR A 64 2.33 -8.45 -16.87
C THR A 64 1.75 -9.70 -16.20
N ILE A 65 1.69 -10.83 -16.91
CA ILE A 65 1.14 -12.09 -16.40
C ILE A 65 2.24 -13.13 -16.17
N HIS A 66 1.98 -14.08 -15.26
CA HIS A 66 2.90 -15.19 -14.98
C HIS A 66 3.11 -16.07 -16.22
N GLN A 67 4.29 -16.66 -16.37
CA GLN A 67 4.68 -17.45 -17.55
C GLN A 67 3.67 -18.59 -17.84
N ASP A 68 3.17 -19.26 -16.80
CA ASP A 68 2.21 -20.36 -16.95
C ASP A 68 0.88 -19.91 -17.56
N LEU A 69 0.50 -18.65 -17.36
CA LEU A 69 -0.74 -18.09 -17.90
C LEU A 69 -0.66 -17.85 -19.41
N LEU A 70 0.56 -17.77 -19.96
CA LEU A 70 0.76 -17.60 -21.40
C LEU A 70 0.25 -18.81 -22.18
N TYR A 71 0.36 -20.01 -21.62
CA TYR A 71 -0.16 -21.23 -22.26
C TYR A 71 -1.69 -21.21 -22.42
N HIS A 72 -2.41 -20.48 -21.56
CA HIS A 72 -3.88 -20.36 -21.65
C HIS A 72 -4.36 -19.33 -22.68
N ILE A 73 -3.49 -18.39 -23.08
CA ILE A 73 -3.85 -17.27 -23.96
C ILE A 73 -3.18 -17.32 -25.34
N LYS A 74 -2.16 -18.18 -25.52
CA LYS A 74 -1.39 -18.29 -26.77
C LYS A 74 -2.25 -18.65 -27.98
N ASP A 75 -3.27 -19.47 -27.76
CA ASP A 75 -4.13 -20.01 -28.83
C ASP A 75 -5.36 -19.11 -29.10
N LYS A 76 -5.39 -17.88 -28.54
CA LYS A 76 -6.52 -16.95 -28.69
C LYS A 76 -6.18 -15.83 -29.68
N ASP A 77 -7.02 -15.71 -30.70
CA ASP A 77 -6.83 -14.82 -31.84
C ASP A 77 -6.97 -13.32 -31.50
N SER A 78 -7.70 -12.99 -30.44
CA SER A 78 -7.99 -11.62 -30.04
C SER A 78 -7.58 -11.34 -28.60
N VAL A 79 -7.05 -10.12 -28.36
CA VAL A 79 -6.82 -9.56 -27.02
C VAL A 79 -8.07 -9.68 -26.13
N TYR A 80 -9.25 -9.50 -26.73
CA TYR A 80 -10.52 -9.65 -26.02
C TYR A 80 -10.71 -11.09 -25.51
N ASP A 81 -10.42 -12.10 -26.33
CA ASP A 81 -10.58 -13.50 -25.93
C ASP A 81 -9.51 -13.93 -24.92
N GLN A 82 -8.30 -13.36 -25.01
CA GLN A 82 -7.24 -13.53 -24.01
C GLN A 82 -7.70 -12.98 -22.66
N LEU A 83 -8.19 -11.73 -22.61
CA LEU A 83 -8.70 -11.11 -21.39
C LEU A 83 -9.95 -11.80 -20.85
N LYS A 84 -10.85 -12.26 -21.71
CA LYS A 84 -12.03 -13.04 -21.32
C LYS A 84 -11.64 -14.37 -20.69
N THR A 85 -10.64 -15.05 -21.26
CA THR A 85 -10.11 -16.31 -20.72
C THR A 85 -9.47 -16.09 -19.34
N LEU A 86 -8.62 -15.06 -19.21
CA LEU A 86 -8.00 -14.70 -17.92
C LEU A 86 -9.05 -14.29 -16.87
N ARG A 87 -10.06 -13.51 -17.27
CA ARG A 87 -11.17 -13.14 -16.38
C ARG A 87 -11.92 -14.38 -15.90
N ASN A 88 -12.27 -15.30 -16.79
CA ASN A 88 -13.03 -16.49 -16.41
C ASN A 88 -12.25 -17.41 -15.46
N LEU A 89 -10.93 -17.46 -15.59
CA LEU A 89 -10.08 -18.34 -14.77
C LEU A 89 -9.68 -17.71 -13.43
N TYR A 90 -9.47 -16.39 -13.38
CA TYR A 90 -8.82 -15.73 -12.24
C TYR A 90 -9.61 -14.58 -11.62
N SER A 91 -10.74 -14.18 -12.21
CA SER A 91 -11.60 -13.17 -11.60
C SER A 91 -12.09 -13.72 -10.26
N PRO A 92 -11.78 -13.07 -9.12
CA PRO A 92 -12.32 -13.50 -7.84
C PRO A 92 -13.84 -13.39 -7.88
N THR A 93 -14.54 -14.49 -7.61
CA THR A 93 -15.99 -14.42 -7.38
C THR A 93 -16.26 -13.74 -6.03
N THR A 94 -17.49 -13.29 -5.80
CA THR A 94 -17.89 -12.75 -4.49
C THR A 94 -17.62 -13.78 -3.39
N ALA A 95 -17.97 -15.05 -3.63
CA ALA A 95 -17.70 -16.15 -2.69
C ALA A 95 -16.20 -16.34 -2.41
N ASP A 96 -15.33 -16.23 -3.43
CA ASP A 96 -13.89 -16.29 -3.23
C ASP A 96 -13.38 -15.13 -2.38
N GLN A 97 -13.92 -13.93 -2.57
CA GLN A 97 -13.57 -12.76 -1.77
C GLN A 97 -13.98 -12.95 -0.31
N GLU A 98 -15.22 -13.39 -0.06
CA GLU A 98 -15.73 -13.70 1.28
C GLU A 98 -14.87 -14.77 1.96
N TYR A 99 -14.57 -15.87 1.28
CA TYR A 99 -13.72 -16.94 1.81
C TYR A 99 -12.31 -16.44 2.16
N ARG A 100 -11.68 -15.64 1.29
CA ARG A 100 -10.34 -15.07 1.55
C ARG A 100 -10.34 -14.14 2.75
N VAL A 101 -11.35 -13.28 2.85
CA VAL A 101 -11.51 -12.34 3.97
C VAL A 101 -11.79 -13.10 5.28
N GLN A 102 -12.68 -14.10 5.25
CA GLN A 102 -12.97 -14.97 6.38
C GLN A 102 -11.70 -15.68 6.87
N ARG A 103 -10.96 -16.32 5.96
CA ARG A 103 -9.71 -17.01 6.29
C ARG A 103 -8.66 -16.07 6.89
N ALA A 104 -8.50 -14.88 6.31
CA ALA A 104 -7.61 -13.86 6.86
C ALA A 104 -8.02 -13.44 8.28
N TYR A 105 -9.30 -13.23 8.53
CA TYR A 105 -9.81 -12.91 9.86
C TYR A 105 -9.60 -14.05 10.86
N GLN A 106 -9.88 -15.29 10.49
CA GLN A 106 -9.62 -16.45 11.36
C GLN A 106 -8.14 -16.55 11.76
N SER A 107 -7.22 -16.31 10.81
CA SER A 107 -5.78 -16.29 11.11
C SER A 107 -5.38 -15.13 12.04
N ALA A 108 -6.07 -13.99 11.95
CA ALA A 108 -5.79 -12.84 12.81
C ALA A 108 -6.26 -13.02 14.25
N LYS A 109 -7.22 -13.92 14.53
CA LYS A 109 -7.70 -14.21 15.89
C LYS A 109 -6.64 -14.79 16.83
N THR A 110 -5.52 -15.25 16.30
CA THR A 110 -4.43 -15.82 17.09
C THR A 110 -3.25 -14.86 17.13
N LEU A 111 -2.89 -14.40 18.34
CA LEU A 111 -1.67 -13.64 18.57
C LEU A 111 -0.53 -14.61 18.94
N HIS A 112 0.46 -14.74 18.06
CA HIS A 112 1.63 -15.59 18.30
C HIS A 112 2.74 -14.82 19.01
N ALA A 113 2.66 -14.72 20.33
CA ALA A 113 3.59 -13.96 21.20
C ALA A 113 5.08 -14.16 20.92
N ARG A 114 5.48 -15.38 20.51
CA ARG A 114 6.89 -15.75 20.28
C ARG A 114 7.39 -15.50 18.85
N ARG A 115 6.49 -15.23 17.90
CA ARG A 115 6.80 -15.18 16.46
C ARG A 115 6.36 -13.90 15.78
N SER A 116 5.40 -13.18 16.36
CA SER A 116 4.79 -12.00 15.76
C SER A 116 5.02 -10.79 16.64
N ASN A 117 5.43 -9.68 16.02
CA ASN A 117 5.39 -8.38 16.66
C ASN A 117 3.92 -8.05 16.99
N VAL A 118 3.67 -7.64 18.24
CA VAL A 118 2.32 -7.31 18.71
C VAL A 118 1.73 -6.11 17.97
N GLU A 119 2.55 -5.14 17.56
CA GLU A 119 2.09 -4.00 16.77
C GLU A 119 1.63 -4.41 15.37
N ASP A 120 2.44 -5.23 14.69
CA ASP A 120 2.10 -5.76 13.36
C ASP A 120 0.85 -6.64 13.41
N TRP A 121 0.71 -7.43 14.48
CA TRP A 121 -0.48 -8.21 14.71
C TRP A 121 -1.72 -7.34 14.94
N CYS A 122 -1.62 -6.26 15.72
CA CYS A 122 -2.74 -5.33 15.93
C CYS A 122 -3.22 -4.71 14.61
N ASN A 123 -2.28 -4.28 13.76
CA ASN A 123 -2.59 -3.76 12.43
C ASN A 123 -3.24 -4.82 11.54
N THR A 124 -2.75 -6.06 11.59
CA THR A 124 -3.29 -7.19 10.83
C THR A 124 -4.72 -7.52 11.27
N PHE A 125 -4.97 -7.58 12.58
CA PHE A 125 -6.30 -7.81 13.15
C PHE A 125 -7.29 -6.71 12.76
N LEU A 126 -6.89 -5.44 12.91
CA LEU A 126 -7.75 -4.30 12.57
C LEU A 126 -8.09 -4.28 11.07
N THR A 127 -7.10 -4.55 10.21
CA THR A 127 -7.30 -4.65 8.77
C THR A 127 -8.26 -5.79 8.42
N ALA A 128 -8.09 -6.96 9.03
CA ALA A 128 -8.98 -8.10 8.80
C ALA A 128 -10.40 -7.80 9.29
N TYR A 129 -10.56 -7.19 10.47
CA TYR A 129 -11.85 -6.74 10.99
C TYR A 129 -12.57 -5.79 10.03
N HIS A 130 -11.88 -4.76 9.53
CA HIS A 130 -12.48 -3.81 8.59
C HIS A 130 -12.91 -4.47 7.27
N ARG A 131 -12.13 -5.42 6.76
CA ARG A 131 -12.49 -6.19 5.54
C ARG A 131 -13.74 -7.04 5.75
N VAL A 132 -13.84 -7.73 6.89
CA VAL A 132 -15.02 -8.53 7.24
C VAL A 132 -16.25 -7.63 7.46
N LYS A 133 -16.05 -6.44 8.04
CA LYS A 133 -17.10 -5.43 8.23
C LYS A 133 -17.61 -4.86 6.91
N GLN A 134 -16.74 -4.62 5.93
CA GLN A 134 -17.12 -4.15 4.60
C GLN A 134 -18.00 -5.15 3.84
N LEU A 135 -17.75 -6.44 4.03
CA LEU A 135 -18.53 -7.53 3.42
C LEU A 135 -19.73 -7.97 4.28
N ASN A 136 -19.95 -7.36 5.45
CA ASN A 136 -21.02 -7.68 6.40
C ASN A 136 -21.14 -9.19 6.72
N LEU A 137 -20.00 -9.85 6.93
CA LEU A 137 -19.96 -11.28 7.23
C LEU A 137 -20.39 -11.57 8.68
N PRO A 138 -20.97 -12.76 8.97
CA PRO A 138 -21.57 -13.08 10.27
C PRO A 138 -20.59 -13.10 11.46
N GLU A 139 -19.28 -13.11 11.21
CA GLU A 139 -18.23 -13.04 12.20
C GLU A 139 -18.21 -11.70 12.97
N ILE A 140 -18.67 -10.61 12.35
CA ILE A 140 -18.67 -9.27 12.97
C ILE A 140 -19.95 -8.93 13.71
N HIS A 141 -20.92 -9.83 13.77
CA HIS A 141 -22.19 -9.57 14.45
C HIS A 141 -21.99 -9.38 15.97
N GLY A 142 -22.56 -8.29 16.49
CA GLY A 142 -22.53 -7.95 17.92
C GLY A 142 -21.11 -7.84 18.47
N PHE A 143 -20.89 -8.42 19.66
CA PHE A 143 -19.61 -8.35 20.36
C PHE A 143 -18.65 -9.52 20.05
N ARG A 144 -18.93 -10.32 19.01
CA ARG A 144 -18.05 -11.44 18.60
C ARG A 144 -16.60 -10.99 18.33
N PRO A 145 -16.33 -9.90 17.60
CA PRO A 145 -14.96 -9.44 17.37
C PRO A 145 -14.24 -9.00 18.65
N HIS A 146 -14.98 -8.41 19.59
CA HIS A 146 -14.45 -8.00 20.89
C HIS A 146 -14.01 -9.21 21.72
N LYS A 147 -14.83 -10.27 21.73
CA LYS A 147 -14.50 -11.54 22.40
C LYS A 147 -13.31 -12.24 21.75
N ASP A 148 -13.23 -12.22 20.42
CA ASP A 148 -12.08 -12.76 19.68
C ASP A 148 -10.80 -11.99 19.99
N LEU A 149 -10.87 -10.64 20.04
CA LEU A 149 -9.74 -9.79 20.42
C LEU A 149 -9.24 -10.09 21.83
N VAL A 150 -10.16 -10.12 22.81
CA VAL A 150 -9.83 -10.43 24.21
C VAL A 150 -9.14 -11.79 24.33
N ARG A 151 -9.66 -12.80 23.61
CA ARG A 151 -9.06 -14.14 23.62
C ARG A 151 -7.63 -14.13 23.10
N ALA A 152 -7.36 -13.34 22.07
CA ALA A 152 -6.02 -13.20 21.50
C ALA A 152 -5.07 -12.47 22.47
N ILE A 153 -5.49 -11.32 23.01
CA ILE A 153 -4.69 -10.53 23.95
C ILE A 153 -4.37 -11.30 25.23
N LYS A 154 -5.32 -12.11 25.74
CA LYS A 154 -5.15 -12.91 26.96
C LYS A 154 -3.93 -13.84 26.91
N GLN A 155 -3.51 -14.27 25.72
CA GLN A 155 -2.33 -15.14 25.55
C GLN A 155 -1.00 -14.43 25.85
N VAL A 156 -0.98 -13.09 25.79
CA VAL A 156 0.22 -12.27 25.98
C VAL A 156 0.12 -11.46 27.25
N GLU A 157 -1.00 -10.78 27.46
CA GLU A 157 -1.22 -9.87 28.60
C GLU A 157 -2.57 -10.19 29.29
N PRO A 158 -2.61 -11.21 30.17
CA PRO A 158 -3.85 -11.64 30.80
C PRO A 158 -4.46 -10.58 31.73
N ALA A 159 -3.64 -9.75 32.37
CA ALA A 159 -4.11 -8.69 33.27
C ALA A 159 -4.90 -7.60 32.51
N PHE A 160 -4.37 -7.16 31.36
CA PHE A 160 -5.07 -6.20 30.51
C PHE A 160 -6.35 -6.81 29.92
N ALA A 161 -6.27 -8.07 29.45
CA ALA A 161 -7.44 -8.77 28.90
C ALA A 161 -8.59 -8.87 29.91
N ALA A 162 -8.29 -9.12 31.20
CA ALA A 162 -9.31 -9.19 32.25
C ALA A 162 -10.04 -7.86 32.46
N ASN A 163 -9.31 -6.73 32.47
CA ASN A 163 -9.90 -5.41 32.62
C ASN A 163 -10.84 -5.06 31.45
N ILE A 164 -10.34 -5.21 30.23
CA ILE A 164 -11.12 -4.94 29.02
C ILE A 164 -12.31 -5.91 28.87
N SER A 165 -12.20 -7.15 29.35
CA SER A 165 -13.33 -8.09 29.36
C SER A 165 -14.51 -7.55 30.16
N LEU A 166 -14.26 -6.90 31.29
CA LEU A 166 -15.31 -6.32 32.14
C LEU A 166 -16.01 -5.15 31.43
N GLU A 167 -15.24 -4.28 30.78
CA GLU A 167 -15.79 -3.15 30.02
C GLU A 167 -16.60 -3.60 28.80
N ILE A 168 -16.11 -4.60 28.07
CA ILE A 168 -16.86 -5.23 26.97
C ILE A 168 -18.17 -5.86 27.48
N PHE A 169 -18.15 -6.53 28.63
CA PHE A 169 -19.35 -7.14 29.21
C PHE A 169 -20.43 -6.10 29.51
N LYS A 170 -20.06 -4.98 30.16
CA LYS A 170 -20.98 -3.86 30.43
C LYS A 170 -21.53 -3.27 29.13
N ALA A 171 -20.67 -3.06 28.13
CA ALA A 171 -21.09 -2.53 26.83
C ALA A 171 -22.04 -3.49 26.09
N GLU A 172 -21.80 -4.81 26.19
CA GLU A 172 -22.66 -5.83 25.61
C GLU A 172 -24.04 -5.87 26.29
N GLU A 173 -24.10 -5.70 27.62
CA GLU A 173 -25.35 -5.61 28.37
C GLU A 173 -26.21 -4.43 27.89
N ILE A 174 -25.63 -3.23 27.79
CA ILE A 174 -26.30 -2.02 27.29
C ILE A 174 -26.82 -2.24 25.86
N TRP A 175 -25.99 -2.82 25.00
CA TRP A 175 -26.36 -3.11 23.62
C TRP A 175 -27.46 -4.18 23.51
N ASN A 176 -27.47 -5.18 24.39
CA ASN A 176 -28.52 -6.18 24.44
C ASN A 176 -29.86 -5.58 24.89
N SER A 177 -29.84 -4.60 25.80
CA SER A 177 -31.05 -3.84 26.19
C SER A 177 -31.59 -2.99 25.05
N ASN A 178 -30.72 -2.40 24.22
CA ASN A 178 -31.15 -1.64 23.05
C ASN A 178 -30.15 -1.76 21.89
N ARG A 179 -30.48 -2.62 20.92
CA ARG A 179 -29.64 -2.91 19.74
C ARG A 179 -29.52 -1.74 18.74
N THR A 180 -30.34 -0.70 18.90
CA THR A 180 -30.29 0.50 18.05
C THR A 180 -29.27 1.51 18.55
N LEU A 181 -28.79 1.38 19.79
CA LEU A 181 -27.78 2.28 20.33
C LEU A 181 -26.42 1.99 19.69
N PRO A 182 -25.66 3.04 19.32
CA PRO A 182 -24.29 2.87 18.88
C PRO A 182 -23.42 2.33 20.03
N ILE A 183 -22.41 1.54 19.68
CA ILE A 183 -21.42 1.06 20.65
C ILE A 183 -20.65 2.29 21.19
N PRO A 184 -20.55 2.47 22.53
CA PRO A 184 -19.78 3.55 23.14
C PRO A 184 -18.34 3.59 22.63
N ASN A 185 -17.75 4.78 22.51
CA ASN A 185 -16.42 4.96 21.90
C ASN A 185 -15.34 4.13 22.60
N GLU A 186 -15.43 4.02 23.92
CA GLU A 186 -14.53 3.28 24.80
C GLU A 186 -14.60 1.77 24.53
N ALA A 187 -15.77 1.29 24.11
CA ALA A 187 -16.01 -0.12 23.81
C ALA A 187 -15.77 -0.44 22.32
N GLN A 188 -15.39 0.52 21.48
CA GLN A 188 -15.09 0.26 20.07
C GLN A 188 -13.76 -0.48 19.93
N LEU A 189 -13.74 -1.49 19.05
CA LEU A 189 -12.53 -2.27 18.75
C LEU A 189 -11.26 -1.45 18.47
N PRO A 190 -11.28 -0.39 17.63
CA PRO A 190 -10.09 0.41 17.37
C PRO A 190 -9.57 1.12 18.64
N THR A 191 -10.48 1.60 19.49
CA THR A 191 -10.14 2.25 20.77
C THR A 191 -9.47 1.25 21.71
N ILE A 192 -10.05 0.07 21.87
CA ILE A 192 -9.49 -1.01 22.71
C ILE A 192 -8.09 -1.42 22.22
N LEU A 193 -7.90 -1.55 20.90
CA LEU A 193 -6.59 -1.87 20.33
C LEU A 193 -5.58 -0.74 20.54
N ALA A 194 -5.99 0.52 20.43
CA ALA A 194 -5.12 1.66 20.70
C ALA A 194 -4.69 1.71 22.17
N ASP A 195 -5.61 1.44 23.10
CA ASP A 195 -5.33 1.38 24.53
C ASP A 195 -4.41 0.20 24.87
N PHE A 196 -4.63 -0.96 24.24
CA PHE A 196 -3.74 -2.10 24.36
C PHE A 196 -2.32 -1.78 23.88
N LEU A 197 -2.16 -1.14 22.71
CA LEU A 197 -0.84 -0.75 22.20
C LEU A 197 -0.14 0.25 23.13
N ARG A 198 -0.88 1.24 23.67
CA ARG A 198 -0.35 2.18 24.65
C ARG A 198 0.13 1.46 25.91
N PHE A 199 -0.73 0.61 26.49
CA PHE A 199 -0.39 -0.21 27.64
C PHE A 199 0.86 -1.05 27.37
N TYR A 200 0.85 -1.83 26.28
CA TYR A 200 1.93 -2.73 25.89
C TYR A 200 3.27 -2.01 25.72
N ARG A 201 3.28 -0.84 25.05
CA ARG A 201 4.49 -0.01 24.91
C ARG A 201 5.02 0.45 26.27
N THR A 202 4.14 0.84 27.19
CA THR A 202 4.57 1.34 28.51
C THR A 202 5.06 0.23 29.44
N THR A 203 4.51 -0.98 29.33
CA THR A 203 4.81 -2.10 30.24
C THR A 203 5.94 -2.99 29.72
N GLN A 204 5.97 -3.32 28.42
CA GLN A 204 7.02 -4.17 27.84
C GLN A 204 8.31 -3.44 27.47
N SER A 205 8.29 -2.12 27.26
CA SER A 205 9.53 -1.35 27.00
C SER A 205 10.57 -1.47 28.14
N ARG A 206 10.16 -1.89 29.33
CA ARG A 206 11.07 -2.14 30.46
C ARG A 206 11.96 -3.38 30.32
N ASN A 207 11.67 -4.30 29.38
CA ASN A 207 12.44 -5.54 29.21
C ASN A 207 13.29 -5.59 27.93
N VAL A 208 13.40 -4.48 27.18
CA VAL A 208 14.48 -4.37 26.21
C VAL A 208 15.71 -3.95 27.00
N ASN A 209 16.61 -4.89 27.28
CA ASN A 209 17.97 -4.58 27.71
C ASN A 209 18.51 -3.50 26.76
N ILE A 210 18.63 -2.26 27.26
CA ILE A 210 19.22 -1.15 26.54
C ILE A 210 20.72 -1.43 26.41
N HIS A 211 21.07 -2.29 25.47
CA HIS A 211 22.44 -2.52 25.00
C HIS A 211 22.58 -2.29 23.49
N GLY A 212 21.66 -1.53 22.88
CA GLY A 212 21.79 -1.14 21.47
C GLY A 212 20.99 0.10 21.14
N GLY A 213 21.69 1.20 20.88
CA GLY A 213 21.17 2.31 20.08
C GLY A 213 20.52 3.46 20.84
N ALA A 214 21.28 4.15 21.71
CA ALA A 214 20.99 5.56 21.96
C ALA A 214 21.31 6.32 20.65
N PHE A 215 20.29 6.77 19.94
CA PHE A 215 20.47 7.67 18.80
C PHE A 215 21.07 8.98 19.32
N GLY A 216 22.32 9.26 18.96
CA GLY A 216 22.95 10.53 19.26
C GLY A 216 22.24 11.66 18.50
N ALA A 217 21.45 12.46 19.20
CA ALA A 217 20.92 13.69 18.65
C ALA A 217 22.05 14.73 18.59
N THR A 218 22.61 14.97 17.41
CA THR A 218 23.55 16.08 17.18
C THR A 218 22.78 17.38 17.05
N LEU A 219 22.42 18.01 18.18
CA LEU A 219 22.00 19.41 18.17
C LEU A 219 23.27 20.28 18.10
N ASN A 220 23.46 20.99 16.98
CA ASN A 220 24.58 21.90 16.70
C ASN A 220 25.97 21.30 16.42
N GLY A 221 26.05 20.12 15.79
CA GLY A 221 27.26 19.71 15.05
C GLY A 221 28.56 19.68 15.86
N LYS A 222 28.49 19.56 17.18
CA LYS A 222 29.66 19.34 18.04
C LYS A 222 29.61 17.89 18.50
N GLU A 223 30.59 17.11 18.02
CA GLU A 223 30.84 15.75 18.50
C GLU A 223 31.03 15.77 20.03
N SER A 224 30.37 14.86 20.74
CA SER A 224 30.52 14.74 22.19
C SER A 224 31.90 14.15 22.51
N ALA A 225 32.58 14.69 23.51
CA ALA A 225 33.93 14.30 23.93
C ALA A 225 34.04 12.90 24.58
N TYR A 226 33.07 12.01 24.35
CA TYR A 226 33.05 10.65 24.90
C TYR A 226 33.01 9.58 23.80
N ASP A 227 33.65 9.82 22.65
CA ASP A 227 33.93 8.78 21.67
C ASP A 227 35.22 8.02 22.04
N LYS A 228 35.15 7.20 23.09
CA LYS A 228 36.12 6.11 23.24
C LYS A 228 35.76 5.04 22.23
N LYS A 229 36.34 5.13 21.01
CA LYS A 229 36.46 3.99 20.10
C LYS A 229 36.95 2.79 20.90
N ARG A 230 36.06 1.82 21.20
CA ARG A 230 36.49 0.52 21.70
C ARG A 230 37.31 -0.12 20.59
N ALA A 231 38.62 -0.18 20.79
CA ALA A 231 39.53 -0.95 19.96
C ALA A 231 39.01 -2.39 19.89
N ARG A 232 38.76 -2.86 18.68
CA ARG A 232 38.19 -4.17 18.38
C ARG A 232 39.30 -5.25 18.39
N ASN A 233 40.15 -5.24 19.40
CA ASN A 233 41.42 -5.98 19.37
C ASN A 233 41.49 -7.26 20.21
N ASP A 234 40.48 -7.60 21.01
CA ASP A 234 40.60 -8.74 21.95
C ASP A 234 39.56 -9.86 21.75
N ALA A 235 38.89 -9.93 20.60
CA ALA A 235 37.98 -11.05 20.30
C ALA A 235 38.74 -12.14 19.53
N LYS A 236 39.18 -13.20 20.21
CA LYS A 236 39.72 -14.40 19.54
C LYS A 236 38.60 -15.11 18.76
N PRO A 237 38.83 -15.53 17.50
CA PRO A 237 37.84 -16.26 16.72
C PRO A 237 37.60 -17.66 17.29
N SER A 238 36.32 -18.02 17.45
CA SER A 238 35.89 -19.28 18.06
C SER A 238 36.14 -20.53 17.20
N LYS A 239 36.56 -20.36 15.93
CA LYS A 239 36.83 -21.46 14.99
C LYS A 239 38.12 -21.18 14.23
N PRO A 240 38.96 -22.19 13.96
CA PRO A 240 40.11 -22.03 13.07
C PRO A 240 39.63 -21.68 11.67
N CYS A 241 40.38 -20.83 10.97
CA CYS A 241 40.16 -20.49 9.57
C CYS A 241 40.50 -21.69 8.68
N LEU A 242 40.01 -21.72 7.43
CA LEU A 242 40.25 -22.84 6.49
C LEU A 242 41.72 -23.08 6.17
N CYS A 243 42.57 -22.06 6.33
CA CYS A 243 44.01 -22.18 6.17
C CYS A 243 44.71 -22.88 7.36
N GLY A 244 43.98 -23.22 8.42
CA GLY A 244 44.51 -23.89 9.63
C GLY A 244 44.85 -22.94 10.78
N ASP A 245 44.95 -21.63 10.53
CA ASP A 245 45.31 -20.63 11.54
C ASP A 245 44.10 -20.01 12.27
N THR A 246 44.35 -19.39 13.42
CA THR A 246 43.30 -18.76 14.26
C THR A 246 43.15 -17.25 13.96
N HIS A 247 42.41 -16.93 12.90
CA HIS A 247 42.02 -15.55 12.55
C HIS A 247 40.60 -15.50 11.96
N PHE A 248 40.03 -14.30 11.86
CA PHE A 248 38.73 -14.11 11.18
C PHE A 248 38.86 -14.32 9.67
N TRP A 249 37.85 -14.91 9.05
CA TRP A 249 37.84 -15.24 7.61
C TRP A 249 38.31 -14.10 6.69
N GLY A 250 37.83 -12.88 6.93
CA GLY A 250 38.21 -11.69 6.13
C GLY A 250 39.62 -11.15 6.39
N GLN A 251 40.38 -11.77 7.30
CA GLN A 251 41.79 -11.44 7.59
C GLN A 251 42.73 -12.57 7.13
N CYS A 252 42.23 -13.55 6.37
CA CYS A 252 43.02 -14.67 5.90
C CYS A 252 43.93 -14.26 4.73
N PRO A 253 45.27 -14.39 4.83
CA PRO A 253 46.19 -14.05 3.75
C PRO A 253 46.03 -14.90 2.48
N TYR A 254 45.39 -16.06 2.60
CA TYR A 254 45.26 -17.06 1.54
C TYR A 254 43.89 -17.05 0.85
N ILE A 255 42.95 -16.21 1.33
CA ILE A 255 41.65 -16.03 0.70
C ILE A 255 41.68 -14.66 0.03
N ASP A 256 41.82 -14.67 -1.29
CA ASP A 256 41.66 -13.46 -2.09
C ASP A 256 40.18 -13.06 -2.05
N THR A 257 39.86 -12.03 -1.26
CA THR A 257 38.55 -11.39 -1.28
C THR A 257 38.55 -10.33 -2.38
N SER A 258 38.62 -10.79 -3.62
CA SER A 258 38.28 -10.02 -4.82
C SER A 258 36.78 -10.12 -5.11
#